data_AF-A0A4S4FVH8-F1
#
_entry.id   AF-A0A4S4FVH8-F1
#
_cell.length_a   1.000
_cell.length_b   1.000
_cell.length_c   1.000
_cell.angle_alpha   90.00
_cell.angle_beta   90.00
_cell.angle_gamma   90.00
#
_symmetry.space_group_name_H-M   'P 1'
#
loop_
_entity.id
_entity.type
_entity.pdbx_description
1 polymer ?
#
loop_
_entity_poly.entity_id
_entity_poly.type
_entity_poly.pdbx_seq_one_letter_code
_entity_poly.pdbx_strand_id
1 'polypeptide(L)'
;MKIPEIDPSEVEHLSSEDVEGMGEEELKHYVHELEVKPYVSEGAVKILKAEGAEELGNDGKAVLIDARPKRITVAEPLELSSLSSSSYYCRSKLEREDRYAEARSAIKEEFEFVRGIYGCRCIHHRLPEREEPSVSRARRWALMAEEGCVVPYAKKRRRYSSHKGEVGNVPDNIVDRNFHASAPNRLWLMDVISSRSPPERLI
;
A
#
# COMPACT_ATOMS: atom_id res chain seq x y z
N MET A 1 6.09 44.16 2.88
CA MET A 1 4.62 44.29 2.73
C MET A 1 4.12 45.27 3.78
N LYS A 2 3.20 46.18 3.44
CA LYS A 2 2.58 47.08 4.43
C LYS A 2 1.52 46.29 5.18
N ILE A 3 1.70 46.10 6.48
CA ILE A 3 0.65 45.59 7.36
C ILE A 3 -0.45 46.65 7.34
N PRO A 4 -1.71 46.33 6.98
CA PRO A 4 -2.79 47.30 7.09
C PRO A 4 -2.92 47.72 8.55
N GLU A 5 -2.94 49.03 8.80
CA GLU A 5 -3.33 49.57 10.10
C GLU A 5 -4.79 49.16 10.32
N ILE A 6 -5.02 48.28 11.29
CA ILE A 6 -6.36 47.91 11.73
C ILE A 6 -6.83 49.08 12.61
N ASP A 7 -7.74 49.89 12.09
CA ASP A 7 -8.33 50.98 12.87
C ASP A 7 -9.29 50.37 13.91
N PRO A 8 -9.01 50.46 15.23
CA PRO A 8 -9.83 49.82 16.25
C PRO A 8 -11.28 50.32 16.27
N SER A 9 -11.58 51.46 15.65
CA SER A 9 -12.95 51.97 15.49
C SER A 9 -13.78 51.30 14.40
N GLU A 10 -13.18 50.51 13.49
CA GLU A 10 -13.93 49.74 12.48
C GLU A 10 -14.46 48.40 13.03
N VAL A 11 -14.00 47.98 14.21
CA VAL A 11 -14.48 46.77 14.85
C VAL A 11 -15.82 47.09 15.52
N GLU A 12 -16.92 46.59 14.94
CA GLU A 12 -18.22 46.66 15.59
C GLU A 12 -18.18 45.87 16.91
N HIS A 13 -18.05 46.60 18.01
CA HIS A 13 -18.21 46.07 19.36
C HIS A 13 -19.71 46.09 19.69
N LEU A 14 -20.29 44.93 19.97
CA LEU A 14 -21.62 44.86 20.58
C LEU A 14 -21.63 45.75 21.82
N SER A 15 -22.62 46.64 21.95
CA SER A 15 -22.74 47.44 23.16
C SER A 15 -23.09 46.52 24.33
N SER A 16 -22.71 46.91 25.55
CA SER A 16 -23.05 46.15 26.76
C SER A 16 -24.56 45.94 26.92
N GLU A 17 -25.37 46.85 26.37
CA GLU A 17 -26.84 46.79 26.38
C GLU A 17 -27.37 45.71 25.41
N ASP A 18 -26.69 45.47 24.29
CA ASP A 18 -27.05 44.42 23.33
C ASP A 18 -26.82 43.02 23.92
N VAL A 19 -25.74 42.84 24.67
CA VAL A 19 -25.40 41.55 25.32
C VAL A 19 -26.37 41.22 26.45
N GLU A 20 -26.88 42.23 27.18
CA GLU A 20 -27.86 42.05 28.26
C GLU A 20 -29.26 41.68 27.74
N GLY A 21 -29.59 42.03 26.48
CA GLY A 21 -30.86 41.70 25.83
C GLY A 21 -30.90 40.33 25.14
N MET A 22 -29.76 39.65 24.98
CA MET A 22 -29.66 38.38 24.27
C MET A 22 -30.24 37.22 25.08
N GLY A 23 -30.93 36.31 24.40
CA GLY A 23 -31.37 35.06 25.00
C GLY A 23 -30.20 34.17 25.41
N GLU A 24 -30.41 33.26 26.36
CA GLU A 24 -29.34 32.32 26.81
C GLU A 24 -28.73 31.50 25.66
N GLU A 25 -29.51 31.18 24.64
CA GLU A 25 -29.06 30.43 23.46
C GLU A 25 -28.18 31.27 22.54
N GLU A 26 -28.54 32.54 22.33
CA GLU A 26 -27.78 33.50 21.52
C GLU A 26 -26.44 33.80 22.19
N LEU A 27 -26.44 33.96 23.52
CA LEU A 27 -25.22 34.17 24.29
C LEU A 27 -24.26 32.97 24.17
N LYS A 28 -24.78 31.74 24.24
CA LYS A 28 -23.98 30.52 24.06
C LYS A 28 -23.39 30.44 22.66
N HIS A 29 -24.16 30.78 21.63
CA HIS A 29 -23.66 30.81 20.25
C HIS A 29 -22.56 31.86 20.08
N TYR A 30 -22.76 33.05 20.64
CA TYR A 30 -21.79 34.14 20.58
C TYR A 30 -20.48 33.80 21.28
N VAL A 31 -20.55 33.21 22.49
CA VAL A 31 -19.37 32.71 23.21
C VAL A 31 -18.65 31.67 22.38
N HIS A 32 -19.37 30.74 21.76
CA HIS A 32 -18.78 29.71 20.90
C HIS A 32 -18.09 30.32 19.66
N GLU A 33 -18.73 31.27 18.98
CA GLU A 33 -18.15 31.99 17.84
C GLU A 33 -16.85 32.73 18.23
N LEU A 34 -16.86 33.37 19.41
CA LEU A 34 -15.70 34.02 20.00
C LEU A 34 -14.60 33.05 20.41
N GLU A 35 -14.89 31.77 20.66
CA GLU A 35 -13.85 30.76 20.88
C GLU A 35 -13.22 30.27 19.58
N VAL A 36 -14.00 30.15 18.50
CA VAL A 36 -13.55 29.60 17.21
C VAL A 36 -12.67 30.58 16.44
N LYS A 37 -13.06 31.86 16.34
CA LYS A 37 -12.29 32.89 15.61
C LYS A 37 -10.83 33.02 16.07
N PRO A 38 -10.52 33.21 17.37
CA PRO A 38 -9.14 33.32 17.84
C PRO A 38 -8.39 32.00 17.71
N TYR A 39 -9.06 30.85 17.86
CA TYR A 39 -8.42 29.56 17.63
C TYR A 39 -7.81 29.47 16.22
N VAL A 40 -8.59 29.85 15.20
CA VAL A 40 -8.14 29.80 13.80
C VAL A 40 -7.02 30.82 13.56
N SER A 41 -7.17 32.06 14.03
CA SER A 41 -6.19 33.12 13.77
C SER A 41 -4.88 32.91 14.53
N GLU A 42 -4.92 32.61 15.82
CA GLU A 42 -3.72 32.33 16.61
C GLU A 42 -3.03 31.05 16.15
N GLY A 43 -3.80 30.01 15.84
CA GLY A 43 -3.27 28.76 15.32
C GLY A 43 -2.59 28.97 13.97
N ALA A 44 -3.17 29.80 13.11
CA ALA A 44 -2.57 30.16 11.83
C ALA A 44 -1.23 30.88 12.02
N VAL A 45 -1.17 31.88 12.89
CA VAL A 45 0.07 32.60 13.19
C VAL A 45 1.14 31.68 13.76
N LYS A 46 0.79 30.71 14.61
CA LYS A 46 1.74 29.73 15.15
C LYS A 46 2.36 28.87 14.05
N ILE A 47 1.56 28.38 13.10
CA ILE A 47 2.04 27.56 11.98
C ILE A 47 2.89 28.40 11.03
N LEU A 48 2.43 29.61 10.65
CA LEU A 48 3.20 30.52 9.79
C LEU A 48 4.57 30.86 10.37
N LYS A 49 4.64 31.10 11.69
CA LYS A 49 5.93 31.35 12.38
C LYS A 49 6.86 30.13 12.35
N ALA A 50 6.33 28.91 12.32
CA ALA A 50 7.12 27.69 12.26
C ALA A 50 7.62 27.39 10.83
N GLU A 51 6.76 27.60 9.82
CA GLU A 51 7.09 27.32 8.41
C GLU A 51 7.86 28.46 7.72
N GLY A 52 7.78 29.69 8.25
CA GLY A 52 8.40 30.87 7.63
C GLY A 52 7.69 31.34 6.35
N ALA A 53 6.42 30.98 6.18
CA ALA A 53 5.60 31.34 5.02
C ALA A 53 4.75 32.60 5.28
N GLU A 54 4.38 33.28 4.20
CA GLU A 54 3.48 34.45 4.25
C GLU A 54 2.00 34.05 4.30
N GLU A 55 1.65 32.91 3.71
CA GLU A 55 0.28 32.36 3.68
C GLU A 55 0.26 30.88 4.06
N LEU A 56 -0.83 30.45 4.71
CA LEU A 56 -1.00 29.05 5.07
C LEU A 56 -1.40 28.23 3.86
N GLY A 57 -0.58 27.25 3.52
CA GLY A 57 -0.96 26.19 2.59
C GLY A 57 -2.14 25.36 3.11
N ASN A 58 -2.77 24.61 2.20
CA ASN A 58 -3.86 23.68 2.57
C ASN A 58 -3.40 22.63 3.60
N ASP A 59 -2.10 22.33 3.62
CA ASP A 59 -1.40 21.45 4.57
C ASP A 59 -1.49 22.00 5.98
N GLY A 60 -0.98 23.22 6.19
CA GLY A 60 -1.06 23.89 7.49
C GLY A 60 -2.50 24.10 7.95
N LYS A 61 -3.42 24.45 7.04
CA LYS A 61 -4.86 24.56 7.37
C LYS A 61 -5.45 23.23 7.83
N ALA A 62 -5.10 22.11 7.19
CA ALA A 62 -5.59 20.79 7.60
C ALA A 62 -5.06 20.40 8.99
N VAL A 63 -3.75 20.61 9.24
CA VAL A 63 -3.13 20.35 10.55
C VAL A 63 -3.79 21.18 11.65
N LEU A 64 -4.09 22.45 11.37
CA LEU A 64 -4.82 23.33 12.30
C LEU A 64 -6.22 22.78 12.63
N ILE A 65 -6.95 22.25 11.64
CA ILE A 65 -8.29 21.69 11.84
C ILE A 65 -8.23 20.37 12.62
N ASP A 66 -7.18 19.57 12.42
CA ASP A 66 -6.98 18.31 13.14
C ASP A 66 -6.56 18.52 14.60
N ALA A 67 -5.79 19.58 14.89
CA ALA A 67 -5.37 19.94 16.24
C ALA A 67 -6.47 20.57 17.13
N ARG A 68 -7.69 20.76 16.61
CA ARG A 68 -8.75 21.51 17.30
C ARG A 68 -9.25 20.84 18.58
N PRO A 69 -9.70 21.62 19.57
CA PRO A 69 -10.36 21.06 20.74
C PRO A 69 -11.70 20.39 20.36
N LYS A 70 -12.08 19.32 21.07
CA LYS A 70 -13.28 18.52 20.78
C LYS A 70 -14.60 19.31 20.81
N ARG A 71 -14.64 20.48 21.44
CA ARG A 71 -15.80 21.38 21.50
C ARG A 71 -16.05 22.11 20.18
N ILE A 72 -15.02 22.29 19.36
CA ILE A 72 -15.11 22.96 18.05
C ILE A 72 -15.40 21.91 16.98
N THR A 73 -16.42 22.16 16.17
CA THR A 73 -16.81 21.24 15.09
C THR A 73 -15.86 21.42 13.90
N VAL A 74 -15.64 20.39 13.05
CA VAL A 74 -14.75 20.50 11.88
C VAL A 74 -15.22 21.59 10.90
N ALA A 75 -16.54 21.76 10.76
CA ALA A 75 -17.16 22.65 9.78
C ALA A 75 -16.80 24.13 10.00
N GLU A 76 -16.73 24.55 11.26
CA GLU A 76 -16.51 25.95 11.63
C GLU A 76 -15.13 26.47 11.16
N PRO A 77 -13.98 25.86 11.53
CA PRO A 77 -12.69 26.30 11.04
C PRO A 77 -12.50 26.08 9.53
N LEU A 78 -13.22 25.14 8.90
CA LEU A 78 -13.21 24.97 7.45
C LEU A 78 -13.77 26.22 6.75
N GLU A 79 -14.90 26.72 7.23
CA GLU A 79 -15.54 27.94 6.71
C GLU A 79 -14.65 29.16 6.92
N LEU A 80 -14.09 29.33 8.12
CA LEU A 80 -13.22 30.47 8.44
C LEU A 80 -11.88 30.45 7.67
N SER A 81 -11.32 29.26 7.40
CA SER A 81 -10.02 29.12 6.73
C SER A 81 -10.10 29.06 5.20
N SER A 82 -11.31 29.21 4.63
CA SER A 82 -11.61 29.09 3.19
C SER A 82 -11.10 27.78 2.56
N LEU A 83 -11.03 26.70 3.36
CA LEU A 83 -10.61 25.39 2.89
C LEU A 83 -11.84 24.57 2.47
N SER A 84 -11.82 24.04 1.24
CA SER A 84 -12.89 23.14 0.80
C SER A 84 -12.90 21.87 1.64
N SER A 85 -14.09 21.44 2.07
CA SER A 85 -14.31 20.19 2.80
C SER A 85 -13.70 18.98 2.08
N SER A 86 -13.78 18.94 0.74
CA SER A 86 -13.18 17.85 -0.05
C SER A 86 -11.66 17.82 0.08
N SER A 87 -11.00 18.98 0.11
CA SER A 87 -9.55 19.09 0.28
C SER A 87 -9.13 18.55 1.64
N TYR A 88 -9.80 18.96 2.71
CA TYR A 88 -9.55 18.45 4.06
C TYR A 88 -9.72 16.92 4.16
N TYR A 89 -10.83 16.38 3.67
CA TYR A 89 -11.08 14.93 3.75
C TYR A 89 -10.17 14.10 2.84
N CYS A 90 -9.75 14.63 1.70
CA CYS A 90 -8.76 13.97 0.85
C CYS A 90 -7.41 13.85 1.57
N ARG A 91 -7.00 14.90 2.28
CA ARG A 91 -5.73 14.92 3.03
C ARG A 91 -5.76 14.06 4.28
N SER A 92 -6.81 14.17 5.10
CA SER A 92 -6.95 13.32 6.29
C SER A 92 -7.04 11.83 5.95
N LYS A 93 -7.41 11.44 4.72
CA LYS A 93 -7.37 10.04 4.27
C LYS A 93 -5.96 9.56 3.98
N LEU A 94 -5.06 10.43 3.57
CA LEU A 94 -3.66 10.08 3.28
C LEU A 94 -2.88 9.78 4.56
N GLU A 95 -3.18 10.50 5.64
CA GLU A 95 -2.51 10.34 6.94
C GLU A 95 -3.08 9.19 7.77
N ARG A 96 -4.17 8.55 7.34
CA ARG A 96 -4.70 7.37 8.05
C ARG A 96 -3.73 6.21 7.90
N GLU A 97 -3.45 5.57 9.02
CA GLU A 97 -2.70 4.31 9.05
C GLU A 97 -3.34 3.29 8.10
N ASP A 98 -2.50 2.57 7.37
CA ASP A 98 -3.00 1.54 6.47
C ASP A 98 -3.62 0.41 7.28
N ARG A 99 -4.94 0.26 7.16
CA ARG A 99 -5.72 -0.82 7.78
C ARG A 99 -5.14 -2.21 7.51
N TYR A 100 -4.42 -2.39 6.39
CA TYR A 100 -3.86 -3.66 5.96
C TYR A 100 -2.33 -3.70 6.07
N ALA A 101 -1.70 -2.79 6.82
CA ALA A 101 -0.24 -2.75 7.00
C ALA A 101 0.34 -4.10 7.42
N GLU A 102 -0.25 -4.72 8.45
CA GLU A 102 0.18 -6.03 8.95
C GLU A 102 0.04 -7.12 7.87
N ALA A 103 -1.09 -7.15 7.17
CA ALA A 103 -1.33 -8.10 6.10
C ALA A 103 -0.38 -7.93 4.90
N ARG A 104 0.04 -6.70 4.59
CA ARG A 104 1.04 -6.44 3.53
C ARG A 104 2.39 -7.02 3.92
N SER A 105 2.84 -6.75 5.15
CA SER A 105 4.10 -7.27 5.68
C SER A 105 4.14 -8.80 5.64
N ALA A 106 3.09 -9.44 6.14
CA ALA A 106 2.86 -10.88 6.10
C ALA A 106 2.94 -11.46 4.67
N ILE A 107 2.18 -10.87 3.73
CA ILE A 107 2.17 -11.29 2.33
C ILE A 107 3.57 -11.19 1.72
N LYS A 108 4.29 -10.11 1.99
CA LYS A 108 5.62 -9.85 1.42
C LYS A 108 6.65 -10.82 1.98
N GLU A 109 6.65 -11.05 3.29
CA GLU A 109 7.54 -12.01 3.94
C GLU A 109 7.34 -13.43 3.36
N GLU A 110 6.09 -13.89 3.26
CA GLU A 110 5.81 -15.22 2.71
C GLU A 110 6.14 -15.30 1.21
N PHE A 111 5.89 -14.23 0.45
CA PHE A 111 6.25 -14.17 -0.97
C PHE A 111 7.77 -14.26 -1.17
N GLU A 112 8.55 -13.54 -0.38
CA GLU A 112 10.02 -13.60 -0.39
C GLU A 112 10.54 -14.96 0.08
N PHE A 113 9.96 -15.52 1.15
CA PHE A 113 10.29 -16.85 1.67
C PHE A 113 10.14 -17.94 0.60
N VAL A 114 9.08 -17.86 -0.20
CA VAL A 114 8.80 -18.79 -1.30
C VAL A 114 9.44 -18.37 -2.63
N ARG A 115 10.33 -17.37 -2.62
CA ARG A 115 11.08 -16.87 -3.79
C ARG A 115 10.16 -16.45 -4.95
N GLY A 116 9.00 -15.90 -4.62
CA GLY A 116 8.02 -15.39 -5.57
C GLY A 116 7.28 -16.46 -6.39
N ILE A 117 7.37 -17.74 -6.03
CA ILE A 117 6.74 -18.83 -6.80
C ILE A 117 5.22 -18.87 -6.56
N TYR A 118 4.78 -18.45 -5.37
CA TYR A 118 3.39 -18.62 -4.94
C TYR A 118 2.54 -17.40 -5.29
N GLY A 119 1.40 -17.67 -5.92
CA GLY A 119 0.38 -16.66 -6.18
C GLY A 119 -0.62 -16.52 -5.03
N CYS A 120 -1.56 -15.59 -5.22
CA CYS A 120 -2.59 -15.25 -4.23
C CYS A 120 -3.37 -16.47 -3.68
N ARG A 121 -3.64 -17.49 -4.51
CA ARG A 121 -4.35 -18.70 -4.04
C ARG A 121 -3.52 -19.49 -3.01
N CYS A 122 -2.23 -19.66 -3.26
CA CYS A 122 -1.34 -20.42 -2.38
C CYS A 122 -1.07 -19.63 -1.09
N ILE A 123 -0.74 -18.34 -1.23
CA ILE A 123 -0.57 -17.44 -0.09
C ILE A 123 -1.85 -17.40 0.75
N HIS A 124 -3.04 -17.43 0.12
CA HIS A 124 -4.27 -17.41 0.90
C HIS A 124 -4.39 -18.56 1.90
N HIS A 125 -3.98 -19.77 1.51
CA HIS A 125 -4.10 -20.95 2.35
C HIS A 125 -2.99 -21.01 3.40
N ARG A 126 -1.81 -20.45 3.12
CA ARG A 126 -0.67 -20.44 4.06
C ARG A 126 -0.78 -19.40 5.18
N LEU A 127 -1.27 -18.20 4.91
CA LEU A 127 -1.33 -17.14 5.94
C LEU A 127 -2.13 -17.59 7.20
N PRO A 128 -3.30 -18.25 7.07
CA PRO A 128 -4.02 -18.79 8.22
C PRO A 128 -3.27 -19.88 9.00
N GLU A 129 -2.39 -20.66 8.35
CA GLU A 129 -1.56 -21.67 9.01
C GLU A 129 -0.50 -21.04 9.92
N ARG A 130 -0.19 -19.75 9.71
CA ARG A 130 0.76 -18.95 10.50
C ARG A 130 0.09 -18.00 11.50
N GLU A 131 -1.23 -18.11 11.70
CA GLU A 131 -2.03 -17.19 12.53
C GLU A 131 -1.99 -15.72 12.08
N GLU A 132 -1.67 -15.47 10.80
CA GLU A 132 -1.58 -14.13 10.23
C GLU A 132 -2.96 -13.56 9.84
N PRO A 133 -3.11 -12.22 9.71
CA PRO A 133 -4.40 -11.57 9.53
C PRO A 133 -5.21 -12.14 8.35
N SER A 134 -6.43 -12.57 8.68
CA SER A 134 -7.38 -13.11 7.70
C SER A 134 -7.98 -12.00 6.86
N VAL A 135 -7.42 -11.81 5.66
CA VAL A 135 -7.94 -10.87 4.65
C VAL A 135 -8.75 -11.64 3.61
N SER A 136 -9.77 -11.04 3.00
CA SER A 136 -10.49 -11.70 1.90
C SER A 136 -9.56 -12.02 0.72
N ARG A 137 -9.89 -13.04 -0.07
CA ARG A 137 -9.05 -13.43 -1.23
C ARG A 137 -8.87 -12.28 -2.22
N ALA A 138 -9.96 -11.58 -2.56
CA ALA A 138 -9.94 -10.47 -3.51
C ALA A 138 -9.07 -9.32 -3.00
N ARG A 139 -9.17 -8.98 -1.70
CA ARG A 139 -8.34 -7.92 -1.12
C ARG A 139 -6.87 -8.31 -1.08
N ARG A 140 -6.51 -9.56 -0.76
CA ARG A 140 -5.12 -10.04 -0.87
C ARG A 140 -4.56 -9.96 -2.27
N TRP A 141 -5.38 -10.26 -3.28
CA TRP A 141 -4.92 -10.12 -4.66
C TRP A 141 -4.60 -8.67 -5.01
N ALA A 142 -5.45 -7.73 -4.59
CA ALA A 142 -5.18 -6.29 -4.74
C ALA A 142 -3.91 -5.87 -3.98
N LEU A 143 -3.76 -6.29 -2.72
CA LEU A 143 -2.56 -6.00 -1.91
C LEU A 143 -1.28 -6.56 -2.56
N MET A 144 -1.31 -7.80 -3.04
CA MET A 144 -0.17 -8.37 -3.78
C MET A 144 0.19 -7.56 -5.03
N ALA A 145 -0.80 -7.03 -5.75
CA ALA A 145 -0.57 -6.22 -6.93
C ALA A 145 0.00 -4.83 -6.56
N GLU A 146 -0.54 -4.20 -5.51
CA GLU A 146 -0.05 -2.93 -4.94
C GLU A 146 1.41 -3.06 -4.46
N GLU A 147 1.77 -4.18 -3.82
CA GLU A 147 3.13 -4.48 -3.35
C GLU A 147 4.08 -4.99 -4.45
N GLY A 148 3.61 -5.16 -5.69
CA GLY A 148 4.44 -5.67 -6.79
C GLY A 148 4.83 -7.15 -6.65
N CYS A 149 4.12 -7.94 -5.84
CA CYS A 149 4.31 -9.38 -5.68
C CYS A 149 3.78 -10.15 -6.90
N VAL A 150 4.48 -10.01 -8.03
CA VAL A 150 4.11 -10.62 -9.30
C VAL A 150 4.80 -11.98 -9.44
N VAL A 151 3.99 -13.03 -9.59
CA VAL A 151 4.51 -14.38 -9.84
C VAL A 151 5.11 -14.46 -11.24
N PRO A 152 6.38 -14.87 -11.40
CA PRO A 152 6.99 -15.04 -12.70
C PRO A 152 6.39 -16.27 -13.39
N TYR A 153 5.58 -16.05 -14.43
CA TYR A 153 5.13 -17.12 -15.31
C TYR A 153 6.16 -17.39 -16.39
N ALA A 154 6.66 -18.63 -16.48
CA ALA A 154 7.49 -19.04 -17.60
C ALA A 154 6.65 -19.00 -18.89
N LYS A 155 6.95 -18.06 -19.79
CA LYS A 155 6.23 -17.87 -21.07
C LYS A 155 6.22 -19.12 -21.96
N LYS A 156 7.18 -20.04 -21.77
CA LYS A 156 7.30 -21.29 -22.51
C LYS A 156 7.46 -22.46 -21.55
N ARG A 157 6.60 -23.48 -21.69
CA ARG A 157 6.75 -24.74 -20.98
C ARG A 157 8.10 -25.35 -21.37
N ARG A 158 9.05 -25.44 -20.42
CA ARG A 158 10.34 -26.10 -20.68
C ARG A 158 10.03 -27.56 -21.01
N ARG A 159 10.51 -28.04 -22.17
CA ARG A 159 10.45 -29.47 -22.47
C ARG A 159 11.36 -30.18 -21.48
N TYR A 160 10.84 -31.20 -20.81
CA TYR A 160 11.64 -32.04 -19.93
C TYR A 160 12.71 -32.74 -20.77
N SER A 161 13.97 -32.61 -20.36
CA SER A 161 15.10 -33.35 -20.91
C SER A 161 15.77 -34.06 -19.75
N SER A 162 15.66 -35.39 -19.69
CA SER A 162 16.39 -36.22 -18.72
C SER A 162 17.89 -36.20 -18.98
N HIS A 163 18.27 -36.01 -20.24
CA HIS A 163 19.65 -35.89 -20.66
C HIS A 163 20.11 -34.44 -20.51
N LYS A 164 21.12 -34.22 -19.66
CA LYS A 164 21.74 -32.90 -19.41
C LYS A 164 22.70 -32.45 -20.53
N GLY A 165 22.76 -33.20 -21.64
CA GLY A 165 23.81 -33.11 -22.65
C GLY A 165 24.96 -34.07 -22.35
N GLU A 166 26.01 -34.01 -23.17
CA GLU A 166 27.25 -34.77 -22.99
C GLU A 166 28.02 -34.21 -21.78
N VAL A 167 27.84 -34.84 -20.62
CA VAL A 167 28.60 -34.50 -19.41
C VAL A 167 29.84 -35.39 -19.37
N GLY A 168 30.97 -34.87 -19.84
CA GLY A 168 32.28 -35.54 -19.82
C GLY A 168 32.87 -35.79 -21.22
N ASN A 169 34.11 -36.28 -21.26
CA ASN A 169 34.75 -36.70 -22.49
C ASN A 169 34.19 -38.06 -22.91
N VAL A 170 33.35 -38.10 -23.94
CA VAL A 170 32.81 -39.35 -24.50
C VAL A 170 33.92 -40.04 -25.28
N PRO A 171 34.19 -41.34 -25.06
CA PRO A 171 35.15 -42.07 -25.88
C PRO A 171 34.70 -42.10 -27.34
N ASP A 172 35.66 -42.02 -28.27
CA ASP A 172 35.38 -42.02 -29.71
C ASP A 172 34.52 -43.23 -30.11
N ASN A 173 33.56 -43.01 -31.03
CA ASN A 173 32.72 -44.08 -31.55
C ASN A 173 33.52 -45.01 -32.46
N ILE A 174 34.10 -46.07 -31.88
CA ILE A 174 34.93 -47.07 -32.58
C ILE A 174 34.18 -47.76 -33.73
N VAL A 175 32.84 -47.84 -33.65
CA VAL A 175 32.02 -48.54 -34.65
C VAL A 175 31.75 -47.68 -35.88
N ASP A 176 31.66 -46.35 -35.72
CA ASP A 176 31.38 -45.36 -36.77
C ASP A 176 30.34 -45.81 -37.83
N ARG A 177 29.22 -46.37 -37.34
CA ARG A 177 28.12 -46.94 -38.16
C ARG A 177 28.52 -48.04 -39.14
N ASN A 178 29.69 -48.65 -38.98
CA ASN A 178 30.11 -49.83 -39.72
C ASN A 178 29.74 -51.11 -38.95
N PHE A 179 28.65 -51.75 -39.38
CA PHE A 179 28.13 -52.96 -38.75
C PHE A 179 28.71 -54.27 -39.33
N HIS A 180 29.69 -54.18 -40.23
CA HIS A 180 30.32 -55.36 -40.82
C HIS A 180 31.50 -55.85 -39.96
N ALA A 181 31.54 -57.15 -39.69
CA ALA A 181 32.62 -57.80 -38.98
C ALA A 181 33.20 -58.96 -39.82
N SER A 182 34.52 -59.13 -39.77
CA SER A 182 35.22 -60.18 -40.53
C SER A 182 34.99 -61.60 -39.99
N ALA A 183 34.49 -61.72 -38.75
CA ALA A 183 34.23 -62.98 -38.06
C ALA A 183 33.09 -62.78 -37.03
N PRO A 184 32.36 -63.84 -36.66
CA PRO A 184 31.34 -63.76 -35.61
C PRO A 184 31.96 -63.31 -34.27
N ASN A 185 31.13 -62.72 -33.41
CA ASN A 185 31.50 -62.24 -32.06
C ASN A 185 32.57 -61.14 -31.98
N ARG A 186 32.85 -60.42 -33.07
CA ARG A 186 33.80 -59.28 -33.10
C ARG A 186 33.17 -57.93 -32.77
N LEU A 187 31.89 -57.75 -33.06
CA LEU A 187 31.15 -56.50 -32.83
C LEU A 187 29.85 -56.84 -32.10
N TRP A 188 29.66 -56.27 -30.91
CA TRP A 188 28.45 -56.44 -30.10
C TRP A 188 27.84 -55.07 -29.87
N LEU A 189 26.72 -54.79 -30.53
CA LEU A 189 25.94 -53.57 -30.31
C LEU A 189 24.78 -53.90 -29.39
N MET A 190 24.60 -53.10 -28.34
CA MET A 190 23.47 -53.19 -27.43
C MET A 190 22.74 -51.85 -27.41
N ASP A 191 21.51 -51.83 -27.89
CA ASP A 191 20.67 -50.63 -27.79
C ASP A 191 20.04 -50.55 -26.40
N VAL A 192 20.21 -49.41 -25.72
CA VAL A 192 19.52 -49.14 -24.46
C VAL A 192 18.16 -48.55 -24.77
N ILE A 193 17.12 -49.37 -24.71
CA ILE A 193 15.73 -48.91 -24.85
C ILE A 193 15.16 -48.69 -23.44
N SER A 194 14.96 -47.43 -23.05
CA SER A 194 14.19 -47.13 -21.84
C SER A 194 12.70 -47.26 -22.15
N SER A 195 12.07 -48.34 -21.70
CA SER A 195 10.61 -48.43 -21.71
C SER A 195 10.03 -47.69 -20.49
N ARG A 196 8.87 -47.06 -20.68
CA ARG A 196 8.08 -46.50 -19.58
C ARG A 196 7.01 -47.53 -19.25
N SER A 197 7.13 -48.24 -18.13
CA SER A 197 6.06 -49.12 -17.67
C SER A 197 4.81 -48.27 -17.41
N PRO A 198 3.61 -48.72 -17.84
CA PRO A 198 2.37 -48.14 -17.39
C PRO A 198 2.28 -48.29 -15.86
N PRO A 199 1.71 -47.30 -15.12
CA PRO A 199 1.47 -47.50 -13.70
C PRO A 199 0.55 -48.70 -13.52
N GLU A 200 0.98 -49.69 -12.73
CA GLU A 200 0.17 -50.83 -12.35
C GLU A 200 -1.14 -50.32 -11.73
N ARG A 201 -2.27 -50.65 -12.35
CA ARG A 201 -3.57 -50.50 -11.69
C ARG A 201 -3.68 -51.65 -10.70
N LEU A 202 -3.43 -51.34 -9.43
CA LEU A 202 -3.83 -52.21 -8.32
C LEU A 202 -5.36 -52.35 -8.37
N ILE A 203 -5.84 -53.58 -8.53
CA ILE A 203 -7.25 -53.98 -8.38
C ILE A 203 -7.47 -54.35 -6.92
#